data_AF-A0A7V1BDC3-F1
#
_entry.id   AF-A0A7V1BDC3-F1
#
_cell.length_a   1.000
_cell.length_b   1.000
_cell.length_c   1.000
_cell.angle_alpha   90.00
_cell.angle_beta   90.00
_cell.angle_gamma   90.00
#
_symmetry.space_group_name_H-M   'P 1'
#
loop_
_entity.id
_entity.type
_entity.pdbx_description
1 polymer ?
#
loop_
_entity_poly.entity_id
_entity_poly.type
_entity_poly.pdbx_seq_one_letter_code
_entity_poly.pdbx_strand_id
1 'polypeptide(L)'
;MYGPQVIAWYLSRIRPLFAHHAVSIYLFPAVEAKDRPLSRGLFDKWFQRATAAAGLPMTFHRWRHGYASILLAKDWGNLPHAAEMLGNTPAICEKNYVWINKEKLTSEGQNKMLESAEAAR
;
A
#
# COMPACT_ATOMS: atom_id res chain seq x y z
N MET A 1 -9.46 1.57 11.18
CA MET A 1 -8.53 2.65 11.52
C MET A 1 -7.75 3.02 10.26
N TYR A 2 -7.75 4.28 9.81
CA TYR A 2 -6.95 4.70 8.65
C TYR A 2 -5.58 5.26 9.08
N GLY A 3 -4.66 5.48 8.14
CA GLY A 3 -3.24 5.78 8.41
C GLY A 3 -3.00 6.79 9.55
N PRO A 4 -3.48 8.05 9.45
CA PRO A 4 -3.41 9.04 10.53
C PRO A 4 -3.90 8.56 11.91
N GLN A 5 -4.98 7.79 11.98
CA GLN A 5 -5.47 7.26 13.25
C GLN A 5 -4.51 6.19 13.83
N VAL A 6 -3.89 5.37 12.98
CA VAL A 6 -2.86 4.40 13.40
C VAL A 6 -1.65 5.14 13.96
N ILE A 7 -1.23 6.23 13.32
CA ILE A 7 -0.13 7.06 13.84
C ILE A 7 -0.50 7.72 15.16
N ALA A 8 -1.70 8.27 15.31
CA ALA A 8 -2.16 8.86 16.57
C ALA A 8 -2.21 7.83 17.72
N TRP A 9 -2.71 6.62 17.43
CA TRP A 9 -2.67 5.51 18.38
C TRP A 9 -1.24 5.09 18.74
N TYR A 10 -0.36 4.96 17.74
CA TYR A 10 1.05 4.64 17.96
C TYR A 10 1.72 5.69 18.86
N LEU A 11 1.53 6.98 18.58
CA LEU A 11 2.10 8.08 19.34
C LEU A 11 1.62 8.09 20.80
N SER A 12 0.35 7.73 21.05
CA SER A 12 -0.25 7.77 22.39
C SER A 12 -0.04 6.50 23.21
N ARG A 13 0.10 5.33 22.58
CA ARG A 13 0.08 4.03 23.27
C ARG A 13 1.37 3.23 23.14
N ILE A 14 2.06 3.35 22.01
CA ILE A 14 3.21 2.48 21.68
C ILE A 14 4.52 3.25 21.78
N ARG A 15 4.62 4.44 21.20
CA ARG A 15 5.82 5.28 21.24
C ARG A 15 6.31 5.54 22.68
N PRO A 16 5.44 5.76 23.69
CA PRO A 16 5.88 5.93 25.08
C PRO A 16 6.57 4.71 25.70
N LEU A 17 6.43 3.51 25.10
CA LEU A 17 7.06 2.29 25.61
C LEU A 17 8.56 2.20 25.24
N PHE A 18 9.04 3.07 24.35
CA PHE A 18 10.46 3.15 24.02
C PHE A 18 11.19 3.98 25.09
N ALA A 19 12.26 3.43 25.66
CA ALA A 19 12.96 4.02 26.82
C ALA A 19 13.36 5.50 26.65
N HIS A 20 13.68 5.93 25.43
CA HIS A 20 14.14 7.28 25.11
C HIS A 20 13.16 8.07 24.23
N HIS A 21 11.86 7.73 24.24
CA HIS A 21 10.85 8.36 23.38
C HIS A 21 10.72 9.87 23.60
N ALA A 22 10.86 10.34 24.85
CA ALA A 22 10.61 11.73 25.22
C ALA A 22 11.64 12.70 24.63
N VAL A 23 12.87 12.22 24.39
CA VAL A 23 13.98 13.02 23.86
C VAL A 23 14.35 12.69 22.41
N SER A 24 13.79 11.62 21.86
CA SER A 24 14.09 11.20 20.48
C SER A 24 13.39 12.08 19.45
N ILE A 25 14.15 12.53 18.45
CA ILE A 25 13.64 13.24 17.26
C ILE A 25 12.98 12.31 16.23
N TYR A 26 13.18 10.99 16.35
CA TYR A 26 12.66 10.03 15.39
C TYR A 26 11.22 9.65 15.71
N LEU A 27 10.39 9.50 14.66
CA LEU A 27 9.02 9.01 14.81
C LEU A 27 9.02 7.58 15.38
N PHE A 28 9.89 6.72 14.84
CA PHE A 28 10.17 5.38 15.33
C PHE A 28 11.58 5.34 15.93
N PRO A 29 11.73 5.52 17.26
CA PRO A 29 13.03 5.42 17.92
C PRO A 29 13.56 3.98 17.92
N ALA A 30 14.88 3.81 18.03
CA ALA A 30 15.47 2.50 18.27
C ALA A 30 15.00 1.92 19.60
N VAL A 31 15.07 0.60 19.77
CA VAL A 31 14.63 -0.04 21.02
C VAL A 31 15.59 0.25 22.17
N GLU A 32 16.90 0.09 21.92
CA GLU A 32 17.93 0.18 22.96
C GLU A 32 18.82 1.43 22.82
N ALA A 33 19.24 1.75 21.59
CA ALA A 33 20.21 2.82 21.34
C ALA A 33 19.54 4.20 21.39
N LYS A 34 20.01 5.08 22.28
CA LYS A 34 19.62 6.49 22.29
C LYS A 34 20.01 7.17 20.97
N ASP A 35 19.20 8.13 20.53
CA ASP A 35 19.47 9.00 19.37
C ASP A 35 19.67 8.25 18.04
N ARG A 36 19.05 7.07 17.91
CA ARG A 36 19.02 6.29 16.67
C ARG A 36 17.58 6.00 16.24
N PRO A 37 17.30 5.91 14.93
CA PRO A 37 16.02 5.44 14.43
C PRO A 37 15.90 3.92 14.60
N LEU A 38 14.66 3.42 14.61
CA LEU A 38 14.37 2.00 14.51
C LEU A 38 15.06 1.41 13.27
N SER A 39 15.77 0.29 13.45
CA SER A 39 16.46 -0.33 12.32
C SER A 39 15.46 -0.90 11.33
N ARG A 40 15.75 -0.75 10.03
CA ARG A 40 14.91 -1.28 8.95
C ARG A 40 14.69 -2.79 9.11
N GLY A 41 15.77 -3.53 9.37
CA GLY A 41 15.70 -4.98 9.52
C GLY A 41 14.85 -5.44 10.72
N LEU A 42 14.82 -4.67 11.81
CA LEU A 42 13.95 -4.98 12.95
C LEU A 42 12.48 -4.71 12.61
N PHE A 43 12.20 -3.56 11.97
CA PHE A 43 10.86 -3.25 11.49
C PHE A 43 10.33 -4.32 10.52
N ASP A 44 11.15 -4.74 9.54
CA ASP A 44 10.78 -5.77 8.56
C ASP A 44 10.45 -7.12 9.25
N LYS A 45 11.24 -7.52 10.26
CA LYS A 45 10.97 -8.73 11.04
C LYS A 45 9.66 -8.64 11.82
N TRP A 46 9.41 -7.50 12.48
CA TRP A 46 8.15 -7.27 13.21
C TRP A 46 6.95 -7.28 12.28
N PHE A 47 7.07 -6.63 11.12
CA PHE A 47 6.03 -6.64 10.10
C PHE A 47 5.74 -8.06 9.62
N GLN A 48 6.75 -8.82 9.21
CA GLN A 48 6.58 -10.20 8.74
C GLN A 48 5.97 -11.12 9.81
N ARG A 49 6.39 -10.96 11.06
CA ARG A 49 5.79 -11.70 12.19
C ARG A 49 4.31 -11.36 12.35
N ALA A 50 3.94 -10.08 12.28
CA ALA A 50 2.56 -9.65 12.39
C ALA A 50 1.69 -10.15 11.23
N THR A 51 2.19 -10.06 9.99
CA THR A 51 1.45 -10.55 8.82
C THR A 51 1.31 -12.06 8.82
N ALA A 52 2.34 -12.80 9.24
CA ALA A 52 2.25 -14.25 9.44
C ALA A 52 1.22 -14.62 10.52
N ALA A 53 1.21 -13.93 11.66
CA ALA A 53 0.22 -14.14 12.72
C ALA A 53 -1.23 -13.84 12.27
N ALA A 54 -1.39 -12.95 11.29
CA ALA A 54 -2.67 -12.64 10.66
C ALA A 54 -3.06 -13.62 9.52
N GLY A 55 -2.29 -14.69 9.30
CA GLY A 55 -2.55 -15.68 8.23
C GLY A 55 -2.17 -15.22 6.82
N LEU A 56 -1.43 -14.11 6.70
CA LEU A 56 -1.05 -13.51 5.42
C LEU A 56 0.47 -13.26 5.35
N PRO A 57 1.31 -14.31 5.40
CA PRO A 57 2.76 -14.16 5.48
C PRO A 57 3.31 -13.37 4.28
N MET A 58 3.82 -12.17 4.52
CA MET A 58 4.33 -11.30 3.46
C MET A 58 5.41 -10.32 3.92
N THR A 59 6.23 -9.88 2.96
CA THR A 59 7.18 -8.78 3.14
C THR A 59 6.50 -7.44 2.94
N PHE A 60 7.12 -6.36 3.43
CA PHE A 60 6.60 -5.01 3.20
C PHE A 60 6.51 -4.66 1.71
N HIS A 61 7.45 -5.16 0.91
CA HIS A 61 7.41 -5.01 -0.56
C HIS A 61 6.17 -5.69 -1.16
N ARG A 62 5.87 -6.94 -0.76
CA ARG A 62 4.66 -7.65 -1.21
C ARG A 62 3.39 -6.93 -0.77
N TRP A 63 3.36 -6.39 0.44
CA TRP A 63 2.25 -5.58 0.92
C TRP A 63 2.00 -4.35 0.03
N ARG A 64 3.07 -3.61 -0.32
CA ARG A 64 2.98 -2.45 -1.23
C ARG A 64 2.40 -2.83 -2.60
N HIS A 65 2.83 -3.95 -3.17
CA HIS A 65 2.30 -4.47 -4.44
C HIS A 65 0.84 -4.95 -4.32
N GLY A 66 0.47 -5.59 -3.21
CA GLY A 66 -0.91 -5.98 -2.92
C GLY A 66 -1.84 -4.78 -2.82
N TYR A 67 -1.42 -3.73 -2.10
CA TYR A 67 -2.17 -2.47 -2.00
C TYR A 67 -2.42 -1.85 -3.36
N ALA A 68 -1.39 -1.72 -4.19
CA ALA A 68 -1.51 -1.18 -5.54
C ALA A 68 -2.45 -2.02 -6.42
N SER A 69 -2.34 -3.35 -6.35
CA SER A 69 -3.20 -4.26 -7.12
C SER A 69 -4.69 -4.08 -6.78
N ILE A 70 -5.02 -4.01 -5.48
CA ILE A 70 -6.39 -3.81 -5.01
C ILE A 70 -6.92 -2.43 -5.44
N LEU A 71 -6.08 -1.40 -5.33
CA LEU A 71 -6.45 -0.04 -5.73
C LEU A 71 -6.78 0.05 -7.22
N LEU A 72 -5.97 -0.58 -8.07
CA LEU A 72 -6.15 -0.63 -9.52
C LEU A 72 -7.32 -1.52 -9.95
N ALA A 73 -7.56 -2.62 -9.24
CA ALA A 73 -8.71 -3.49 -9.48
C ALA A 73 -10.03 -2.79 -9.16
N LYS A 74 -10.05 -1.90 -8.16
CA LYS A 74 -11.22 -1.09 -7.84
C LYS A 74 -11.51 -0.06 -8.94
N ASP A 75 -10.50 0.67 -9.37
CA ASP A 75 -10.61 1.61 -10.48
C ASP A 75 -9.22 1.88 -11.08
N TRP A 76 -9.09 1.65 -12.38
CA TRP A 76 -7.88 1.90 -13.14
C TRP A 76 -7.49 3.38 -13.19
N GLY A 77 -8.45 4.29 -12.99
CA GLY A 77 -8.20 5.72 -12.83
C GLY A 77 -7.24 6.06 -11.67
N ASN A 78 -7.04 5.13 -10.72
CA ASN A 78 -6.10 5.28 -9.62
C ASN A 78 -4.63 5.01 -9.99
N LEU A 79 -4.30 4.77 -11.26
CA LEU A 79 -2.94 4.51 -11.71
C LEU A 79 -1.89 5.52 -11.20
N PRO A 80 -2.14 6.85 -11.21
CA PRO A 80 -1.18 7.81 -10.66
C PRO A 80 -0.94 7.62 -9.15
N HIS A 81 -1.99 7.30 -8.39
CA HIS A 81 -1.89 7.04 -6.95
C HIS A 81 -1.13 5.75 -6.64
N ALA A 82 -1.39 4.69 -7.42
CA ALA A 82 -0.67 3.43 -7.29
C ALA A 82 0.83 3.61 -7.59
N ALA A 83 1.16 4.39 -8.63
CA ALA A 83 2.53 4.70 -9.00
C ALA A 83 3.28 5.45 -7.88
N GLU A 84 2.67 6.49 -7.30
CA GLU A 84 3.24 7.24 -6.18
C GLU A 84 3.48 6.36 -4.97
N MET A 85 2.49 5.53 -4.59
CA MET A 85 2.63 4.61 -3.45
C MET A 85 3.79 3.62 -3.67
N LEU A 86 3.96 3.16 -4.92
CA LEU A 86 5.06 2.26 -5.30
C LEU A 86 6.39 2.99 -5.49
N GLY A 87 6.42 4.32 -5.47
CA GLY A 87 7.62 5.12 -5.75
C GLY A 87 8.12 4.92 -7.18
N ASN A 88 7.18 4.85 -8.13
CA ASN A 88 7.42 4.62 -9.55
C ASN A 88 6.64 5.63 -10.40
N THR A 89 6.86 5.60 -11.72
CA THR A 89 6.06 6.39 -12.67
C THR A 89 4.77 5.66 -13.06
N PRO A 90 3.72 6.38 -13.49
CA PRO A 90 2.51 5.77 -14.04
C PRO A 90 2.79 4.81 -15.18
N ALA A 91 3.74 5.13 -16.07
CA ALA A 91 4.13 4.26 -17.19
C ALA A 91 4.73 2.92 -16.73
N ILE A 92 5.56 2.93 -15.68
CA ILE A 92 6.09 1.69 -15.09
C ILE A 92 4.96 0.90 -14.42
N CYS A 93 4.07 1.58 -13.70
CA CYS A 93 2.93 0.94 -13.05
C CYS A 93 2.01 0.28 -14.08
N GLU A 94 1.65 1.01 -15.14
CA GLU A 94 0.82 0.50 -16.24
C GLU A 94 1.45 -0.74 -16.87
N LYS A 95 2.73 -0.67 -17.25
CA LYS A 95 3.44 -1.82 -17.84
C LYS A 95 3.33 -3.09 -16.99
N ASN A 96 3.37 -2.96 -15.67
CA ASN A 96 3.35 -4.10 -14.74
C ASN A 96 1.94 -4.54 -14.31
N TYR A 97 0.93 -3.67 -14.42
CA TYR A 97 -0.40 -3.92 -13.87
C TYR A 97 -1.54 -3.87 -14.89
N VAL A 98 -1.28 -3.50 -16.15
CA VAL A 98 -2.32 -3.35 -17.19
C VAL A 98 -3.21 -4.57 -17.34
N TRP A 99 -2.68 -5.77 -17.04
CA TRP A 99 -3.44 -7.02 -17.04
C TRP A 99 -4.66 -6.99 -16.10
N ILE A 100 -4.64 -6.22 -15.01
CA ILE A 100 -5.78 -6.08 -14.09
C ILE A 100 -6.99 -5.44 -14.79
N ASN A 101 -6.76 -4.52 -15.72
CA ASN A 101 -7.85 -3.76 -16.36
C ASN A 101 -8.31 -4.35 -17.70
N LYS A 102 -7.62 -5.39 -18.21
CA LYS A 102 -7.88 -5.93 -19.56
C LYS A 102 -9.32 -6.41 -19.73
N GLU A 103 -9.79 -7.27 -18.84
CA GLU A 103 -11.13 -7.89 -18.94
C GLU A 103 -12.25 -6.84 -18.89
N LYS A 104 -12.10 -5.84 -18.01
CA LYS A 104 -13.02 -4.71 -17.91
C LYS A 104 -13.07 -3.93 -19.21
N LEU A 105 -11.91 -3.53 -19.76
CA LEU A 105 -11.84 -2.80 -21.03
C LEU A 105 -12.42 -3.60 -22.21
N THR A 106 -12.19 -4.91 -22.26
CA THR A 106 -12.76 -5.77 -23.29
C THR A 106 -14.28 -5.80 -23.21
N SER A 107 -14.83 -5.98 -22.00
CA SER A 107 -16.28 -6.01 -21.77
C SER A 107 -16.94 -4.66 -22.08
N GLU A 108 -16.33 -3.56 -21.63
CA GLU A 108 -16.80 -2.20 -21.94
C GLU A 108 -16.77 -1.91 -23.44
N GLY A 109 -15.74 -2.35 -24.15
CA GLY A 109 -15.65 -2.21 -25.61
C GLY A 109 -16.76 -2.96 -26.34
N GLN A 110 -17.04 -4.20 -25.93
CA GLN A 110 -18.13 -5.00 -26.49
C GLN A 110 -19.50 -4.37 -26.24
N ASN A 111 -19.76 -3.90 -25.01
CA ASN A 111 -21.02 -3.24 -24.66
C ASN A 111 -21.26 -1.97 -25.49
N LYS A 112 -20.23 -1.13 -25.68
CA LYS A 112 -20.35 0.08 -26.52
C LYS A 112 -20.73 -0.23 -27.96
N MET A 113 -20.22 -1.33 -28.53
CA MET A 113 -20.60 -1.77 -29.87
C MET A 113 -22.05 -2.23 -29.94
N LEU A 114 -22.55 -2.91 -28.91
CA LEU A 114 -23.95 -3.33 -28.81
C LEU A 114 -24.88 -2.11 -28.70
N GLU A 115 -24.59 -1.19 -27.79
CA GLU A 115 -25.36 0.05 -27.61
C GLU A 115 -25.43 0.87 -28.91
N SER A 116 -24.31 1.00 -29.62
CA SER A 116 -24.27 1.69 -30.92
C SER A 116 -25.09 0.98 -31.99
N ALA A 117 -25.14 -0.35 -31.98
CA ALA A 117 -25.93 -1.13 -32.94
C ALA A 117 -27.44 -1.05 -32.65
N GLU A 118 -27.82 -0.97 -31.37
CA GLU A 118 -29.21 -0.78 -30.94
C GLU A 118 -29.71 0.64 -31.26
N ALA A 119 -28.90 1.67 -31.02
CA ALA A 119 -29.26 3.06 -31.33
C ALA A 119 -29.42 3.36 -32.84
N ALA A 120 -28.85 2.51 -33.70
CA ALA A 120 -28.96 2.62 -35.15
C ALA A 120 -30.17 1.88 -35.76
N ARG A 121 -30.98 1.20 -34.92
CA ARG A 121 -32.24 0.54 -35.31
C ARG A 121 -33.43 1.45 -35.04
#